data_AF-A0AAJ1ZEX3-F1
#
_entry.id   AF-A0AAJ1ZEX3-F1
#
_cell.length_a   1.000
_cell.length_b   1.000
_cell.length_c   1.000
_cell.angle_alpha   90.00
_cell.angle_beta   90.00
_cell.angle_gamma   90.00
#
_symmetry.space_group_name_H-M   'P 1'
#
loop_
_entity.id
_entity.type
_entity.pdbx_description
1 polymer ?
#
loop_
_entity_poly.entity_id
_entity_poly.type
_entity_poly.pdbx_seq_one_letter_code
_entity_poly.pdbx_strand_id
1 'polypeptide(L)'
;MPEQITKYPDVTLRVLKGAGAVCGDGAPQKILKQCPADRFCSLPSGEICVYGIAEIPRMTQVDAREVAAVVSPRFTFDRSELLTLWGLGVVVLVVGLLLGFVAGRYAKK
;
A
#
# COMPACT_ATOMS: atom_id res chain seq x y z
N MET A 1 -0.91 14.04 7.15
CA MET A 1 -1.76 13.03 7.81
C MET A 1 -1.95 13.46 9.26
N PRO A 2 -3.17 13.70 9.74
CA PRO A 2 -3.38 14.01 11.14
C PRO A 2 -3.04 12.77 11.97
N GLU A 3 -1.83 12.76 12.53
CA GLU A 3 -1.20 11.60 13.18
C GLU A 3 -2.09 10.96 14.24
N GLN A 4 -2.77 11.79 15.04
CA GLN A 4 -3.67 11.32 16.09
C GLN A 4 -4.93 10.63 15.52
N ILE A 5 -5.48 11.16 14.41
CA ILE A 5 -6.68 10.64 13.77
C ILE A 5 -6.43 9.24 13.19
N THR A 6 -5.30 9.07 12.50
CA THR A 6 -5.00 7.82 11.78
C THR A 6 -4.28 6.78 12.64
N LYS A 7 -3.47 7.19 13.62
CA LYS A 7 -2.77 6.24 14.50
C LYS A 7 -3.70 5.67 15.58
N TYR A 8 -4.64 6.48 16.08
CA TYR A 8 -5.56 6.12 17.14
C TYR A 8 -7.02 6.42 16.74
N PRO A 9 -7.56 5.72 15.73
CA PRO A 9 -8.91 6.01 15.22
C PRO A 9 -9.97 5.88 16.32
N ASP A 10 -9.88 4.88 17.20
CA ASP A 10 -10.88 4.67 18.26
C ASP A 10 -10.78 5.70 19.39
N VAL A 11 -9.59 6.28 19.62
CA VAL A 11 -9.43 7.41 20.55
C VAL A 11 -10.05 8.66 19.93
N THR A 12 -9.78 8.89 18.64
CA THR A 12 -10.37 10.01 17.88
C THR A 12 -11.89 9.95 17.86
N LEU A 13 -12.48 8.78 17.59
CA LEU A 13 -13.93 8.59 17.66
C LEU A 13 -14.48 8.95 19.05
N ARG A 14 -13.80 8.54 20.13
CA ARG A 14 -14.18 8.89 21.51
C ARG A 14 -14.10 10.40 21.78
N VAL A 15 -13.04 11.05 21.33
CA VAL A 15 -12.88 12.51 21.45
C VAL A 15 -13.98 13.24 20.69
N LEU A 16 -14.29 12.81 19.48
CA LEU A 16 -15.36 13.39 18.66
C LEU A 16 -16.74 13.19 19.32
N LYS A 17 -17.03 11.99 19.84
CA LYS A 17 -18.25 11.74 20.63
C LYS A 17 -18.34 12.65 21.85
N GLY A 18 -17.24 12.82 22.59
CA GLY A 18 -17.15 13.74 23.73
C GLY A 18 -17.37 15.21 23.35
N ALA A 19 -17.05 15.59 22.12
CA ALA A 19 -17.30 16.91 21.56
C ALA A 19 -18.72 17.07 20.95
N GLY A 20 -19.59 16.07 21.12
CA GLY A 20 -20.98 16.11 20.64
C GLY A 20 -21.19 15.60 19.22
N ALA A 21 -20.20 14.94 18.60
CA ALA A 21 -20.39 14.27 17.33
C ALA A 21 -21.17 12.94 17.50
N VAL A 22 -22.00 12.60 16.52
CA VAL A 22 -22.68 11.30 16.44
C VAL A 22 -21.83 10.38 15.57
N CYS A 23 -21.18 9.39 16.18
CA CYS A 23 -20.19 8.54 15.51
C CYS A 23 -20.52 7.05 15.64
N GLY A 24 -20.43 6.29 14.56
CA GLY A 24 -20.62 4.84 14.60
C GLY A 24 -22.07 4.37 14.76
N ASP A 25 -23.02 5.30 14.81
CA ASP A 25 -24.44 5.02 15.08
C ASP A 25 -25.29 5.09 13.80
N GLY A 26 -24.66 5.01 12.62
CA GLY A 26 -25.37 5.04 11.33
C GLY A 26 -26.05 6.36 11.01
N ALA A 27 -25.52 7.49 11.54
CA ALA A 27 -26.03 8.81 11.25
C ALA A 27 -26.09 9.08 9.72
N PRO A 28 -27.09 9.84 9.23
CA PRO A 28 -27.27 10.07 7.82
C PRO A 28 -26.06 10.80 7.21
N GLN A 29 -25.50 10.21 6.15
CA GLN A 29 -24.34 10.75 5.42
C GLN A 29 -24.84 11.66 4.28
N LYS A 30 -24.60 12.97 4.38
CA LYS A 30 -24.99 13.98 3.38
C LYS A 30 -23.87 14.26 2.39
N ILE A 31 -22.63 14.34 2.88
CA ILE A 31 -21.44 14.71 2.11
C ILE A 31 -20.60 13.47 1.84
N LEU A 32 -20.24 12.71 2.88
CA LEU A 32 -19.29 11.61 2.81
C LEU A 32 -19.99 10.25 2.64
N LYS A 33 -20.71 10.06 1.53
CA LYS A 33 -21.64 8.94 1.26
C LYS A 33 -21.03 7.52 1.22
N GLN A 34 -19.70 7.41 1.18
CA GLN A 34 -18.99 6.14 1.02
C GLN A 34 -18.29 5.70 2.31
N CYS A 35 -18.55 6.38 3.42
CA CYS A 35 -17.86 6.06 4.66
C CYS A 35 -18.48 4.86 5.35
N PRO A 36 -17.66 3.92 5.86
CA PRO A 36 -18.14 2.85 6.73
C PRO A 36 -18.90 3.44 7.91
N ALA A 37 -20.04 2.83 8.24
CA ALA A 37 -20.95 3.36 9.26
C ALA A 37 -20.28 3.50 10.64
N ASP A 38 -19.39 2.55 10.98
CA ASP A 38 -18.60 2.50 12.21
C ASP A 38 -17.48 3.54 12.28
N ARG A 39 -17.06 4.07 11.12
CA ARG A 39 -16.00 5.08 10.98
C ARG A 39 -16.51 6.48 10.68
N PHE A 40 -17.80 6.61 10.41
CA PHE A 40 -18.46 7.87 10.12
C PHE A 40 -18.83 8.62 11.40
N CYS A 41 -18.58 9.93 11.39
CA CYS A 41 -19.01 10.88 12.40
C CYS A 41 -19.75 12.06 11.75
N SER A 42 -20.94 12.34 12.26
CA SER A 42 -21.67 13.57 11.98
C SER A 42 -21.40 14.60 13.07
N LEU A 43 -20.88 15.77 12.69
CA LEU A 43 -20.58 16.90 13.56
C LEU A 43 -21.56 18.05 13.29
N PRO A 44 -21.78 18.97 14.25
CA PRO A 44 -22.57 20.18 14.00
C PRO A 44 -22.06 21.01 12.81
N SER A 45 -20.75 21.00 12.56
CA SER A 45 -20.09 21.76 11.50
C SER A 45 -19.84 20.98 10.21
N GLY A 46 -20.10 19.67 10.17
CA GLY A 46 -19.78 18.88 8.98
C GLY A 46 -19.73 17.38 9.22
N GLU A 47 -19.03 16.67 8.34
CA GLU A 47 -18.89 15.22 8.36
C GLU A 47 -17.42 14.83 8.29
N ILE A 48 -17.05 13.76 9.00
CA ILE A 48 -15.69 13.23 8.98
C ILE A 48 -15.70 11.71 9.03
N CYS A 49 -14.74 11.10 8.36
CA CYS A 49 -14.52 9.66 8.41
C CYS A 49 -13.17 9.38 9.03
N VAL A 50 -13.19 8.63 10.12
CA VAL A 50 -12.01 8.36 10.94
C VAL A 50 -11.47 6.98 10.57
N TYR A 51 -10.40 6.97 9.79
CA TYR A 51 -9.75 5.74 9.32
C TYR A 51 -8.42 5.53 10.02
N GLY A 52 -8.11 4.28 10.37
CA GLY A 52 -6.79 3.84 10.79
C GLY A 52 -5.82 3.60 9.63
N ILE A 53 -4.56 3.33 9.95
CA ILE A 53 -3.51 3.03 8.94
C ILE A 53 -3.89 1.82 8.07
N ALA A 54 -4.45 0.76 8.66
CA ALA A 54 -4.85 -0.44 7.92
C ALA A 54 -6.03 -0.18 6.95
N GLU A 55 -6.76 0.93 7.14
CA GLU A 55 -7.95 1.30 6.38
C GLU A 55 -7.64 2.35 5.31
N ILE A 56 -6.39 2.80 5.16
CA ILE A 56 -5.95 3.72 4.09
C ILE A 56 -6.45 3.30 2.70
N PRO A 57 -6.40 2.01 2.29
CA PRO A 57 -6.89 1.61 0.96
C PRO A 57 -8.40 1.82 0.74
N ARG A 58 -9.17 2.07 1.81
CA ARG A 58 -10.60 2.37 1.76
C ARG A 58 -10.90 3.87 1.70
N MET A 59 -9.89 4.72 1.80
CA MET A 59 -10.05 6.16 1.64
C MET A 59 -10.42 6.48 0.20
N THR A 60 -11.34 7.42 0.02
CA THR A 60 -11.89 7.77 -1.30
C THR A 60 -11.26 9.01 -1.92
N GLN A 61 -10.57 9.82 -1.11
CA GLN A 61 -9.95 11.08 -1.54
C GLN A 61 -8.47 10.96 -1.85
N VAL A 62 -7.81 9.89 -1.42
CA VAL A 62 -6.36 9.69 -1.59
C VAL A 62 -6.12 8.27 -2.07
N ASP A 63 -5.42 8.11 -3.20
CA ASP A 63 -5.14 6.80 -3.79
C ASP A 63 -3.89 6.15 -3.17
N ALA A 64 -3.86 4.81 -3.14
CA ALA A 64 -2.72 4.06 -2.63
C ALA A 64 -1.41 4.39 -3.36
N ARG A 65 -1.47 4.70 -4.67
CA ARG A 65 -0.30 5.11 -5.47
C ARG A 65 0.22 6.49 -5.07
N GLU A 66 -0.67 7.41 -4.72
CA GLU A 66 -0.29 8.75 -4.24
C GLU A 66 0.44 8.66 -2.91
N VAL A 67 -0.08 7.84 -1.99
CA VAL A 67 0.60 7.56 -0.72
C VAL A 67 1.95 6.89 -0.97
N ALA A 68 1.97 5.83 -1.79
CA ALA A 68 3.19 5.08 -2.10
C ALA A 68 4.28 5.96 -2.74
N ALA A 69 3.92 6.92 -3.59
CA ALA A 69 4.88 7.84 -4.20
C ALA A 69 5.65 8.69 -3.18
N VAL A 70 5.06 8.92 -1.99
CA VAL A 70 5.66 9.74 -0.92
C VAL A 70 6.33 8.88 0.16
N VAL A 71 5.72 7.75 0.55
CA VAL A 71 6.21 6.93 1.68
C VAL A 71 7.12 5.79 1.26
N SER A 72 7.04 5.31 0.02
CA SER A 72 7.87 4.19 -0.39
C SER A 72 9.32 4.63 -0.42
N PRO A 73 10.23 3.90 0.25
CA PRO A 73 11.65 4.16 0.09
C PRO A 73 11.96 4.10 -1.41
N ARG A 74 12.54 5.17 -1.95
CA ARG A 74 13.05 5.14 -3.31
C ARG A 74 14.13 4.07 -3.33
N PHE A 75 13.79 2.92 -3.88
CA PHE A 75 14.76 1.87 -4.11
C PHE A 75 15.69 2.40 -5.21
N THR A 76 16.81 2.99 -4.81
CA THR A 76 17.93 3.20 -5.72
C THR A 76 18.50 1.81 -5.96
N PHE A 77 17.93 1.13 -6.95
CA PHE A 77 18.56 -0.08 -7.48
C PHE A 77 19.92 0.37 -8.01
N ASP A 78 20.99 -0.09 -7.36
CA ASP A 78 22.31 0.10 -7.92
C ASP A 78 22.36 -0.70 -9.23
N ARG A 79 22.25 0.03 -10.34
CA ARG A 79 22.13 -0.52 -11.69
C ARG A 79 23.32 -1.43 -12.01
N SER A 80 24.45 -1.24 -11.33
CA SER A 80 25.66 -2.04 -11.42
C SER A 80 25.47 -3.48 -10.92
N GLU A 81 24.86 -3.69 -9.75
CA GLU A 81 24.65 -5.04 -9.20
C GLU A 81 23.64 -5.84 -10.02
N LEU A 82 22.56 -5.19 -10.49
CA LEU A 82 21.56 -5.85 -11.32
C LEU A 82 22.15 -6.32 -12.65
N LEU A 83 22.95 -5.47 -13.32
CA LEU A 83 23.64 -5.83 -14.57
C LEU A 83 24.64 -6.97 -14.35
N THR A 84 25.29 -7.01 -13.18
CA THR A 84 26.28 -8.04 -12.85
C THR A 84 25.62 -9.41 -12.60
N LEU A 85 24.52 -9.43 -11.84
CA LEU A 85 23.72 -10.63 -11.58
C LEU A 85 23.04 -11.17 -12.86
N TRP A 86 22.48 -10.28 -13.68
CA TRP A 86 21.89 -10.66 -14.96
C TRP A 86 22.95 -11.14 -15.96
N GLY A 87 24.11 -10.47 -16.01
CA GLY A 87 25.25 -10.88 -16.83
C GLY A 87 25.77 -12.26 -16.47
N LEU A 88 25.96 -12.55 -15.18
CA LEU A 88 26.34 -13.88 -14.71
C LEU A 88 25.29 -14.94 -15.05
N GLY A 89 24.00 -14.62 -14.86
CA GLY A 89 22.90 -15.51 -15.20
C GLY A 89 22.90 -15.92 -16.68
N VAL A 90 23.10 -14.96 -17.59
CA VAL A 90 23.19 -15.22 -19.04
C VAL A 90 24.40 -16.07 -19.38
N VAL A 91 25.57 -15.79 -18.79
CA VAL A 91 26.80 -16.57 -19.03
C VAL A 91 26.62 -18.03 -18.62
N VAL A 92 26.08 -18.29 -17.43
CA VAL A 92 25.84 -19.67 -16.95
C VAL A 92 24.88 -20.42 -17.87
N LEU A 93 23.82 -19.76 -18.35
CA LEU A 93 22.83 -20.36 -19.25
C LEU A 93 23.46 -20.75 -20.60
N VAL A 94 24.27 -19.86 -21.19
CA VAL A 94 24.97 -20.09 -22.45
C VAL A 94 25.99 -21.22 -22.31
N VAL A 95 26.80 -21.20 -21.24
CA VAL A 95 27.80 -22.25 -20.97
C VAL A 95 27.12 -23.60 -20.77
N GLY A 96 26.02 -23.67 -20.00
CA GLY A 96 25.25 -24.89 -19.80
C GLY A 96 24.67 -25.44 -21.10
N LEU A 97 24.14 -24.57 -21.97
CA LEU A 97 23.63 -24.96 -23.30
C LEU A 97 24.73 -25.52 -24.20
N LEU A 98 25.90 -24.87 -24.24
CA LEU A 98 27.02 -25.31 -25.06
C LEU A 98 27.58 -26.64 -24.58
N LEU A 99 27.76 -26.80 -23.26
CA LEU A 99 28.22 -28.07 -22.67
C LEU A 99 27.22 -29.20 -22.91
N GLY A 100 25.92 -28.93 -22.74
CA GLY A 100 24.85 -29.90 -23.03
C GLY A 100 24.81 -30.31 -24.51
N PHE A 101 24.96 -29.34 -25.41
CA PHE A 101 24.98 -29.59 -26.86
C PHE A 101 26.20 -30.41 -27.28
N VAL A 102 27.39 -30.09 -26.76
CA VAL A 102 28.62 -30.83 -27.05
C VAL A 102 28.53 -32.25 -26.48
N ALA A 103 28.14 -32.42 -25.22
CA ALA A 103 28.00 -33.73 -24.59
C ALA A 103 26.97 -34.60 -25.32
N GLY A 104 25.82 -34.04 -25.71
CA GLY A 104 24.81 -34.73 -26.49
C GLY A 104 25.29 -35.14 -27.88
N ARG A 105 26.21 -34.39 -28.49
CA ARG A 105 26.81 -34.72 -29.79
C ARG A 105 27.86 -35.84 -29.67
N TYR A 106 28.59 -35.91 -28.57
CA TYR A 106 29.56 -36.98 -28.29
C TYR A 106 28.90 -38.29 -27.89
N ALA A 107 27.79 -38.25 -27.14
CA ALA A 107 27.05 -39.45 -26.74
C ALA A 107 26.26 -40.13 -27.88
N LYS A 108 26.12 -39.46 -29.04
CA LYS A 108 25.46 -39.98 -30.25
C LYS A 108 26.43 -40.57 -31.29
N LYS A 109 27.74 -40.53 -31.02
CA LYS A 109 28.77 -41.25 -31.79
C LYS A 109 29.08 -42.58 -31.11
#